data_AF-A0A9Q5GD28-F1
#
_entry.id   AF-A0A9Q5GD28-F1
#
_cell.length_a   1.000
_cell.length_b   1.000
_cell.length_c   1.000
_cell.angle_alpha   90.00
_cell.angle_beta   90.00
_cell.angle_gamma   90.00
#
_symmetry.space_group_name_H-M   'P 1'
#
loop_
_entity.id
_entity.type
_entity.pdbx_description
1 polymer ?
#
loop_
_entity_poly.entity_id
_entity_poly.type
_entity_poly.pdbx_seq_one_letter_code
_entity_poly.pdbx_strand_id
1 'polypeptide(L)'
;MTEAETRGLARSGAVAGLCPITESNLGDGIFNGTQFLADGGRVGFGSDSNVHIALFDELRTLEYSQRLRDRSRAALATQDRSTGRVLFDAANLGGAQAGGRDCGVLAPGMVADIIGLDLDNEWGANRSGDMALDTLIFGGHGQDCITDIWSAGRHVVKDGRHLARDRITMDFVKVMGELEQEI
;
A
#
# COMPACT_ATOMS: atom_id res chain seq x y z
N MET A 1 9.27 2.26 19.20
CA MET A 1 9.16 3.65 19.68
C MET A 1 8.45 3.66 21.03
N THR A 2 8.95 4.45 21.97
CA THR A 2 8.21 4.83 23.18
C THR A 2 6.99 5.68 22.83
N GLU A 3 6.07 5.88 23.77
CA GLU A 3 4.93 6.78 23.53
C GLU A 3 5.35 8.23 23.25
N ALA A 4 6.42 8.71 23.91
CA ALA A 4 6.92 10.07 23.73
C ALA A 4 7.48 10.26 22.30
N GLU A 5 8.23 9.27 21.81
CA GLU A 5 8.73 9.26 20.42
C GLU A 5 7.58 9.18 19.42
N THR A 6 6.57 8.34 19.68
CA THR A 6 5.39 8.18 18.81
C THR A 6 4.66 9.52 18.64
N ARG A 7 4.35 10.18 19.76
CA ARG A 7 3.71 11.50 19.77
C ARG A 7 4.59 12.59 19.15
N GLY A 8 5.89 12.53 19.41
CA GLY A 8 6.87 13.47 18.84
C GLY A 8 6.97 13.37 17.33
N LEU A 9 7.05 12.14 16.80
CA LEU A 9 7.11 11.88 15.37
C LEU A 9 5.83 12.35 14.68
N ALA A 10 4.66 12.02 15.22
CA ALA A 10 3.38 12.42 14.65
C ALA A 10 3.28 13.96 14.50
N ARG A 11 3.64 14.69 15.56
CA ARG A 11 3.61 16.15 15.58
C ARG A 11 4.66 16.83 14.69
N SER A 12 5.72 16.13 14.31
CA SER A 12 6.74 16.69 13.43
C SER A 12 6.27 16.85 11.98
N GLY A 13 5.20 16.14 11.59
CA GLY A 13 4.73 16.09 10.21
C GLY A 13 5.58 15.20 9.29
N ALA A 14 6.58 14.51 9.83
CA ALA A 14 7.33 13.49 9.11
C ALA A 14 6.44 12.29 8.74
N VAL A 15 6.81 11.58 7.67
CA VAL A 15 6.16 10.35 7.24
C VAL A 15 6.90 9.17 7.84
N ALA A 16 6.20 8.29 8.56
CA ALA A 16 6.71 6.98 8.89
C ALA A 16 6.62 6.08 7.66
N GLY A 17 7.76 5.69 7.09
CA GLY A 17 7.84 4.73 5.98
C GLY A 17 7.73 3.32 6.51
N LEU A 18 6.54 2.74 6.43
CA LEU A 18 6.24 1.41 6.94
C LEU A 18 6.43 0.37 5.84
N CYS A 19 6.97 -0.78 6.19
CA CYS A 19 7.10 -1.92 5.30
C CYS A 19 6.49 -3.19 5.93
N PRO A 20 5.18 -3.19 6.28
CA PRO A 20 4.57 -4.23 7.12
C PRO A 20 4.86 -5.68 6.73
N ILE A 21 4.89 -6.00 5.43
CA ILE A 21 5.20 -7.35 4.94
C ILE A 21 6.66 -7.71 5.28
N THR A 22 7.61 -6.84 4.96
CA THR A 22 9.03 -7.08 5.25
C THR A 22 9.29 -7.09 6.75
N GLU A 23 8.72 -6.15 7.50
CA GLU A 23 8.83 -6.10 8.97
C GLU A 23 8.28 -7.39 9.62
N SER A 24 7.21 -7.96 9.05
CA SER A 24 6.67 -9.26 9.47
C SER A 24 7.61 -10.41 9.11
N ASN A 25 8.21 -10.37 7.91
CA ASN A 25 9.16 -11.38 7.44
C ASN A 25 10.44 -11.41 8.28
N LEU A 26 10.96 -10.25 8.68
CA LEU A 26 12.17 -10.09 9.46
C LEU A 26 11.95 -10.22 10.98
N GLY A 27 10.69 -10.14 11.43
CA GLY A 27 10.34 -10.26 12.85
C GLY A 27 10.64 -8.99 13.66
N ASP A 28 10.53 -7.82 13.04
CA ASP A 28 10.90 -6.54 13.66
C ASP A 28 9.94 -6.13 14.79
N GLY A 29 8.64 -6.38 14.61
CA GLY A 29 7.59 -6.09 15.58
C GLY A 29 6.42 -5.31 14.98
N ILE A 30 5.58 -4.75 15.87
CA ILE A 30 4.34 -4.08 15.49
C ILE A 30 4.47 -2.56 15.70
N PHE A 31 4.28 -1.78 14.63
CA PHE A 31 4.26 -0.33 14.70
C PHE A 31 3.12 0.20 15.59
N ASN A 32 3.32 1.35 16.25
CA ASN A 32 2.33 2.02 17.12
C ASN A 32 1.22 2.73 16.30
N GLY A 33 0.65 2.06 15.29
CA GLY A 33 -0.19 2.67 14.26
C GLY A 33 -1.46 3.35 14.77
N THR A 34 -2.19 2.72 15.70
CA THR A 34 -3.43 3.29 16.27
C THR A 34 -3.17 4.63 16.96
N GLN A 35 -2.19 4.67 17.87
CA GLN A 35 -1.80 5.90 18.55
C GLN A 35 -1.20 6.92 17.58
N PHE A 36 -0.29 6.50 16.71
CA PHE A 36 0.40 7.39 15.78
C PHE A 36 -0.57 8.13 14.85
N LEU A 37 -1.55 7.41 14.27
CA LEU A 37 -2.56 8.04 13.42
C LEU A 37 -3.55 8.90 14.23
N ALA A 38 -3.92 8.48 15.46
CA ALA A 38 -4.76 9.30 16.34
C ALA A 38 -4.11 10.63 16.72
N ASP A 39 -2.77 10.66 16.82
CA ASP A 39 -1.98 11.86 17.07
C ASP A 39 -1.71 12.70 15.79
N GLY A 40 -2.33 12.36 14.66
CA GLY A 40 -2.19 13.08 13.38
C GLY A 40 -0.94 12.71 12.58
N GLY A 41 -0.32 11.57 12.89
CA GLY A 41 0.85 11.08 12.18
C GLY A 41 0.57 10.72 10.72
N ARG A 42 1.62 10.74 9.89
CA ARG A 42 1.56 10.43 8.46
C ARG A 42 2.33 9.14 8.19
N VAL A 43 1.75 8.23 7.43
CA VAL A 43 2.41 6.96 7.06
C VAL A 43 2.51 6.83 5.55
N GLY A 44 3.59 6.22 5.07
CA GLY A 44 3.74 5.75 3.70
C GLY A 44 4.07 4.26 3.72
N PHE A 45 3.91 3.58 2.59
CA PHE A 45 4.15 2.14 2.49
C PHE A 45 5.25 1.85 1.46
N GLY A 46 6.15 0.93 1.78
CA GLY A 46 7.20 0.43 0.90
C GLY A 46 7.32 -1.08 0.97
N SER A 47 7.71 -1.70 -0.15
CA SER A 47 7.95 -3.15 -0.22
C SER A 47 9.27 -3.58 0.42
N ASP A 48 10.21 -2.65 0.58
CA ASP A 48 11.55 -2.84 1.16
C ASP A 48 12.33 -4.01 0.54
N SER A 49 12.37 -5.16 1.23
CA SER A 49 13.08 -6.38 0.77
C SER A 49 12.56 -6.94 -0.55
N ASN A 50 11.34 -6.55 -0.94
CA ASN A 50 10.62 -7.06 -2.11
C ASN A 50 10.30 -8.56 -2.03
N VAL A 51 10.28 -9.15 -0.83
CA VAL A 51 9.87 -10.56 -0.63
C VAL A 51 8.46 -10.84 -1.15
N HIS A 52 7.57 -9.84 -1.10
CA HIS A 52 6.25 -9.87 -1.73
C HIS A 52 5.83 -8.44 -2.09
N ILE A 53 5.52 -8.19 -3.37
CA ILE A 53 5.18 -6.85 -3.88
C ILE A 53 3.66 -6.76 -4.04
N ALA A 54 2.99 -6.23 -3.03
CA ALA A 54 1.53 -6.24 -2.97
C ALA A 54 0.97 -5.10 -2.11
N LEU A 55 0.55 -3.99 -2.73
CA LEU A 55 0.04 -2.80 -2.02
C LEU A 55 -1.06 -3.14 -1.00
N PHE A 56 -2.11 -3.85 -1.43
CA PHE A 56 -3.22 -4.17 -0.56
C PHE A 56 -2.83 -5.07 0.62
N ASP A 57 -1.78 -5.87 0.46
CA ASP A 57 -1.26 -6.76 1.50
C ASP A 57 -0.45 -5.97 2.52
N GLU A 58 0.29 -4.94 2.11
CA GLU A 58 0.96 -4.01 3.03
C GLU A 58 -0.07 -3.31 3.93
N LEU A 59 -1.12 -2.75 3.31
CA LEU A 59 -2.20 -2.05 4.03
C LEU A 59 -2.91 -3.00 5.01
N ARG A 60 -3.25 -4.21 4.54
CA ARG A 60 -3.90 -5.24 5.35
C ARG A 60 -3.02 -5.71 6.50
N THR A 61 -1.72 -5.88 6.27
CA THR A 61 -0.76 -6.34 7.30
C THR A 61 -0.60 -5.30 8.40
N LEU A 62 -0.54 -4.00 8.05
CA LEU A 62 -0.55 -2.94 9.06
C LEU A 62 -1.81 -3.05 9.94
N GLU A 63 -3.01 -3.06 9.34
CA GLU A 63 -4.26 -3.16 10.10
C GLU A 63 -4.33 -4.42 10.96
N TYR A 64 -3.99 -5.59 10.40
CA TYR A 64 -4.08 -6.86 11.11
C TYR A 64 -3.10 -6.95 12.28
N SER A 65 -1.91 -6.37 12.15
CA SER A 65 -0.96 -6.29 13.26
C SER A 65 -1.55 -5.48 14.44
N GLN A 66 -2.25 -4.38 14.16
CA GLN A 66 -2.91 -3.59 15.22
C GLN A 66 -4.05 -4.38 15.87
N ARG A 67 -4.87 -5.06 15.07
CA ARG A 67 -5.95 -5.93 15.57
C ARG A 67 -5.43 -7.02 16.49
N LEU A 68 -4.33 -7.68 16.11
CA LEU A 68 -3.72 -8.76 16.89
C LEU A 68 -3.15 -8.24 18.20
N ARG A 69 -2.42 -7.11 18.18
CA ARG A 69 -1.87 -6.48 19.38
C ARG A 69 -2.97 -6.08 20.36
N ASP A 70 -4.01 -5.41 19.86
CA ASP A 70 -5.02 -4.74 20.70
C ASP A 70 -6.28 -5.60 20.93
N ARG A 71 -6.36 -6.78 20.31
CA ARG A 71 -7.54 -7.67 20.31
C ARG A 71 -8.81 -6.97 19.85
N SER A 72 -8.70 -6.17 18.80
CA SER A 72 -9.76 -5.30 18.28
C SER A 72 -10.12 -5.61 16.82
N ARG A 73 -11.09 -4.87 16.27
CA ARG A 73 -11.49 -4.90 14.85
C ARG A 73 -11.57 -3.48 14.32
N ALA A 74 -11.34 -3.32 13.02
CA ALA A 74 -11.34 -2.00 12.37
C ALA A 74 -10.45 -1.00 13.14
N ALA A 75 -9.25 -1.44 13.51
CA ALA A 75 -8.37 -0.77 14.45
C ALA A 75 -7.98 0.64 13.97
N LEU A 76 -7.83 0.81 12.65
CA LEU A 76 -7.50 2.08 12.02
C LEU A 76 -8.70 2.77 11.34
N ALA A 77 -9.93 2.32 11.54
CA ALA A 77 -11.10 3.07 11.07
C ALA A 77 -11.33 4.34 11.91
N THR A 78 -12.02 5.32 11.33
CA THR A 78 -12.56 6.48 12.07
C THR A 78 -14.09 6.39 12.15
N GLN A 79 -14.73 7.33 12.85
CA GLN A 79 -16.20 7.35 12.96
C GLN A 79 -16.89 7.52 11.60
N ASP A 80 -16.23 8.21 10.67
CA ASP A 80 -16.77 8.66 9.39
C ASP A 80 -16.20 7.92 8.18
N ARG A 81 -15.15 7.09 8.36
CA ARG A 81 -14.44 6.44 7.25
C ARG A 81 -14.09 5.00 7.55
N SER A 82 -14.20 4.15 6.52
CA SER A 82 -13.80 2.75 6.65
C SER A 82 -12.30 2.58 6.82
N THR A 83 -11.87 1.43 7.34
CA THR A 83 -10.44 1.11 7.49
C THR A 83 -9.71 1.18 6.16
N GLY A 84 -10.28 0.61 5.09
CA GLY A 84 -9.69 0.63 3.76
C GLY A 84 -9.53 2.06 3.25
N ARG A 85 -10.52 2.92 3.51
CA ARG A 85 -10.45 4.33 3.12
C ARG A 85 -9.39 5.12 3.90
N VAL A 86 -9.21 4.85 5.19
CA VAL A 86 -8.16 5.50 5.99
C VAL A 86 -6.77 5.09 5.49
N LEU A 87 -6.56 3.79 5.27
CA LEU A 87 -5.28 3.24 4.81
C LEU A 87 -4.91 3.71 3.40
N PHE A 88 -5.85 3.68 2.47
CA PHE A 88 -5.59 4.04 1.08
C PHE A 88 -5.25 5.53 0.94
N ASP A 89 -5.96 6.42 1.62
CA ASP A 89 -5.61 7.85 1.60
C ASP A 89 -4.27 8.12 2.29
N ALA A 90 -3.98 7.44 3.41
CA ALA A 90 -2.70 7.57 4.09
C ALA A 90 -1.55 7.14 3.16
N ALA A 91 -1.68 6.00 2.48
CA ALA A 91 -0.69 5.52 1.53
C ALA A 91 -0.43 6.52 0.40
N ASN A 92 -1.49 7.10 -0.18
CA ASN A 92 -1.37 8.07 -1.25
C ASN A 92 -0.72 9.39 -0.79
N LEU A 93 -1.22 9.99 0.30
CA LEU A 93 -0.76 11.29 0.78
C LEU A 93 0.64 11.21 1.40
N GLY A 94 0.89 10.22 2.26
CA GLY A 94 2.19 10.01 2.87
C GLY A 94 3.24 9.54 1.86
N GLY A 95 2.85 8.69 0.90
CA GLY A 95 3.70 8.28 -0.20
C GLY A 95 4.13 9.46 -1.09
N ALA A 96 3.20 10.34 -1.47
CA ALA A 96 3.50 11.53 -2.25
C ALA A 96 4.46 12.48 -1.51
N GLN A 97 4.21 12.72 -0.21
CA GLN A 97 5.09 13.54 0.62
C GLN A 97 6.50 12.93 0.73
N ALA A 98 6.61 11.64 1.05
CA ALA A 98 7.90 10.96 1.21
C ALA A 98 8.67 10.87 -0.12
N GLY A 99 7.95 10.67 -1.24
CA GLY A 99 8.53 10.62 -2.58
C GLY A 99 8.84 11.99 -3.19
N GLY A 100 8.42 13.09 -2.54
CA GLY A 100 8.65 14.46 -3.03
C GLY A 100 8.05 14.71 -4.42
N ARG A 101 6.88 14.14 -4.70
CA ARG A 101 6.24 14.18 -6.01
C ARG A 101 4.84 14.76 -5.90
N ASP A 102 4.46 15.61 -6.86
CA ASP A 102 3.13 16.21 -6.98
C ASP A 102 2.10 15.15 -7.43
N CYS A 103 1.84 14.15 -6.59
CA CYS A 103 0.92 13.04 -6.84
C CYS A 103 0.10 12.70 -5.58
N GLY A 104 -0.52 11.51 -5.56
CA GLY A 104 -1.33 11.03 -4.42
C GLY A 104 -2.77 11.56 -4.40
N VAL A 105 -3.12 12.49 -5.30
CA VAL A 105 -4.51 12.94 -5.50
C VAL A 105 -4.80 13.18 -6.98
N LEU A 106 -6.04 12.95 -7.39
CA LEU A 106 -6.51 13.26 -8.75
C LEU A 106 -7.03 14.70 -8.79
N ALA A 107 -6.16 15.64 -9.17
CA ALA A 107 -6.50 17.05 -9.29
C ALA A 107 -5.70 17.73 -10.41
N PRO A 108 -6.23 18.81 -11.02
CA PRO A 108 -5.45 19.63 -11.96
C PRO A 108 -4.14 20.11 -11.33
N GLY A 109 -3.04 20.03 -12.10
CA GLY A 109 -1.70 20.39 -11.63
C GLY A 109 -0.90 19.23 -11.03
N MET A 110 -1.55 18.11 -10.70
CA MET A 110 -0.86 16.90 -10.23
C MET A 110 -0.39 16.03 -11.40
N VAL A 111 0.63 15.20 -11.14
CA VAL A 111 1.08 14.15 -12.04
C VAL A 111 -0.02 13.12 -12.21
N ALA A 112 -0.31 12.75 -13.45
CA ALA A 112 -1.30 11.73 -13.80
C ALA A 112 -0.77 10.31 -13.51
N ASP A 113 -0.63 9.98 -12.23
CA ASP A 113 -0.38 8.63 -11.71
C ASP A 113 -1.72 8.03 -11.27
N ILE A 114 -2.22 7.03 -12.02
CA ILE A 114 -3.60 6.54 -11.90
C ILE A 114 -3.60 5.02 -11.97
N ILE A 115 -4.42 4.38 -11.13
CA ILE A 115 -4.72 2.95 -11.20
C ILE A 115 -6.14 2.78 -11.72
N GLY A 116 -6.31 2.02 -12.80
CA GLY A 116 -7.58 1.53 -13.31
C GLY A 116 -7.93 0.20 -12.64
N LEU A 117 -9.19 0.07 -12.27
CA LEU A 117 -9.73 -1.09 -11.57
C LEU A 117 -10.92 -1.65 -12.33
N ASP A 118 -10.98 -2.97 -12.43
CA ASP A 118 -12.20 -3.70 -12.77
C ASP A 118 -12.81 -4.28 -11.50
N LEU A 119 -14.05 -3.88 -11.22
CA LEU A 119 -14.83 -4.37 -10.09
C LEU A 119 -16.08 -5.15 -10.56
N ASP A 120 -16.31 -5.28 -11.86
CA ASP A 120 -17.40 -6.10 -12.41
C ASP A 120 -16.95 -7.56 -12.57
N ASN A 121 -16.44 -8.12 -11.48
CA ASN A 121 -15.90 -9.48 -11.37
C ASN A 121 -16.30 -10.13 -10.05
N GLU A 122 -15.90 -11.39 -9.84
CA GLU A 122 -16.27 -12.20 -8.68
C GLU A 122 -15.79 -11.62 -7.33
N TRP A 123 -14.82 -10.69 -7.35
CA TRP A 123 -14.25 -10.08 -6.15
C TRP A 123 -14.92 -8.74 -5.82
N GLY A 124 -15.17 -7.91 -6.84
CA GLY A 124 -15.64 -6.54 -6.72
C GLY A 124 -17.15 -6.33 -6.89
N ALA A 125 -17.90 -7.36 -7.31
CA ALA A 125 -19.30 -7.22 -7.70
C ALA A 125 -20.15 -6.49 -6.63
N ASN A 126 -20.92 -5.49 -7.08
CA ASN A 126 -21.78 -4.64 -6.24
C ASN A 126 -21.06 -3.84 -5.13
N ARG A 127 -19.76 -3.58 -5.27
CA ARG A 127 -18.99 -2.72 -4.34
C ARG A 127 -18.69 -1.37 -4.98
N SER A 128 -18.82 -0.31 -4.18
CA SER A 128 -18.54 1.06 -4.60
C SER A 128 -18.09 1.91 -3.42
N GLY A 129 -17.43 3.04 -3.69
CA GLY A 129 -16.91 3.95 -2.68
C GLY A 129 -15.97 3.24 -1.69
N ASP A 130 -16.10 3.55 -0.41
CA ASP A 130 -15.27 2.98 0.66
C ASP A 130 -15.38 1.46 0.76
N MET A 131 -16.54 0.87 0.43
CA MET A 131 -16.70 -0.60 0.42
C MET A 131 -15.84 -1.26 -0.65
N ALA A 132 -15.60 -0.60 -1.79
CA ALA A 132 -14.69 -1.12 -2.80
C ALA A 132 -13.25 -1.16 -2.27
N LEU A 133 -12.81 -0.12 -1.55
CA LEU A 133 -11.48 -0.10 -0.92
C LEU A 133 -11.33 -1.19 0.14
N ASP A 134 -12.35 -1.39 0.98
CA ASP A 134 -12.34 -2.49 1.95
C ASP A 134 -12.27 -3.85 1.28
N THR A 135 -13.01 -4.06 0.18
CA THR A 135 -12.95 -5.29 -0.61
C THR A 135 -11.57 -5.51 -1.23
N LEU A 136 -10.97 -4.49 -1.84
CA LEU A 136 -9.63 -4.60 -2.43
C LEU A 136 -8.57 -4.94 -1.37
N ILE A 137 -8.63 -4.31 -0.20
CA ILE A 137 -7.63 -4.47 0.86
C ILE A 137 -7.82 -5.79 1.63
N PHE A 138 -9.05 -6.11 2.03
CA PHE A 138 -9.31 -7.21 2.95
C PHE A 138 -9.85 -8.48 2.28
N GLY A 139 -10.33 -8.39 1.03
CA GLY A 139 -10.90 -9.52 0.29
C GLY A 139 -9.88 -10.53 -0.23
N GLY A 140 -8.58 -10.19 -0.23
CA GLY A 140 -7.49 -11.09 -0.61
C GLY A 140 -7.20 -11.18 -2.11
N HIS A 141 -8.03 -10.57 -2.96
CA HIS A 141 -7.92 -10.58 -4.43
C HIS A 141 -7.89 -9.18 -5.04
N GLY A 142 -7.60 -8.14 -4.26
CA GLY A 142 -7.62 -6.76 -4.77
C GLY A 142 -6.63 -6.52 -5.90
N GLN A 143 -5.48 -7.20 -5.87
CA GLN A 143 -4.45 -7.11 -6.91
C GLN A 143 -4.98 -7.60 -8.26
N ASP A 144 -5.83 -8.63 -8.26
CA ASP A 144 -6.46 -9.18 -9.47
C ASP A 144 -7.47 -8.21 -10.10
N CYS A 145 -7.92 -7.21 -9.34
CA CYS A 145 -8.81 -6.16 -9.82
C CYS A 145 -8.08 -5.02 -10.54
N ILE A 146 -6.73 -4.98 -10.53
CA ILE A 146 -5.96 -3.92 -11.18
C ILE A 146 -5.76 -4.25 -12.66
N THR A 147 -6.35 -3.44 -13.55
CA THR A 147 -6.28 -3.65 -14.99
C THR A 147 -5.31 -2.71 -15.69
N ASP A 148 -5.30 -1.44 -15.30
CA ASP A 148 -4.59 -0.40 -16.03
C ASP A 148 -3.76 0.46 -15.08
N ILE A 149 -2.58 0.91 -15.51
CA ILE A 149 -1.75 1.83 -14.74
C ILE A 149 -1.22 2.91 -15.67
N TRP A 150 -1.45 4.16 -15.28
CA TRP A 150 -0.81 5.33 -15.86
C TRP A 150 0.26 5.85 -14.92
N SER A 151 1.46 6.08 -15.46
CA SER A 151 2.56 6.75 -14.75
C SER A 151 2.95 8.02 -15.48
N ALA A 152 2.76 9.17 -14.85
CA ALA A 152 2.90 10.50 -15.43
C ALA A 152 2.21 10.60 -16.81
N GLY A 153 0.97 10.11 -16.87
CA GLY A 153 0.13 10.10 -18.07
C GLY A 153 0.47 9.01 -19.10
N ARG A 154 1.56 8.25 -18.93
CA ARG A 154 1.89 7.13 -19.82
C ARG A 154 1.15 5.89 -19.37
N HIS A 155 0.34 5.32 -20.25
CA HIS A 155 -0.35 4.05 -20.01
C HIS A 155 0.67 2.90 -20.09
N VAL A 156 1.11 2.36 -18.96
CA VAL A 156 2.25 1.40 -18.87
C VAL A 156 1.83 -0.03 -18.55
N VAL A 157 0.67 -0.22 -17.93
CA VAL A 157 0.03 -1.52 -17.73
C VAL A 157 -1.35 -1.44 -18.36
N LYS A 158 -1.69 -2.43 -19.19
CA LYS A 158 -3.00 -2.56 -19.83
C LYS A 158 -3.47 -4.01 -19.67
N ASP A 159 -4.74 -4.21 -19.34
CA ASP A 159 -5.33 -5.54 -19.13
C ASP A 159 -4.49 -6.42 -18.16
N GLY A 160 -4.00 -5.82 -17.06
CA GLY A 160 -3.17 -6.48 -16.04
C GLY A 160 -1.72 -6.74 -16.46
N ARG A 161 -1.31 -6.25 -17.65
CA ARG A 161 0.00 -6.57 -18.24
C ARG A 161 0.82 -5.34 -18.58
N HIS A 162 2.02 -5.26 -17.99
CA HIS A 162 2.99 -4.21 -18.34
C HIS A 162 3.47 -4.36 -19.79
N LEU A 163 3.59 -3.23 -20.51
CA LEU A 163 3.94 -3.20 -21.94
C LEU A 163 5.27 -3.91 -22.28
N ALA A 164 6.22 -3.91 -21.35
CA ALA A 164 7.53 -4.53 -21.51
C ALA A 164 7.70 -5.86 -20.75
N ARG A 165 6.60 -6.49 -20.27
CA ARG A 165 6.65 -7.64 -19.36
C ARG A 165 7.50 -8.79 -19.89
N ASP A 166 7.32 -9.21 -21.15
CA ASP A 166 8.07 -10.34 -21.72
C ASP A 166 9.58 -10.11 -21.71
N ARG A 167 10.02 -8.94 -22.21
CA ARG A 167 11.45 -8.59 -22.24
C ARG A 167 12.03 -8.55 -20.84
N ILE A 168 11.37 -7.85 -19.92
CA ILE A 168 11.86 -7.71 -18.54
C ILE A 168 11.94 -9.07 -17.85
N THR A 169 10.94 -9.93 -18.00
CA THR A 169 10.94 -11.27 -17.42
C THR A 169 12.05 -12.15 -17.99
N MET A 170 12.27 -12.11 -19.32
CA MET A 170 13.36 -12.84 -19.95
C MET A 170 14.73 -12.39 -19.43
N ASP A 171 14.96 -11.08 -19.36
CA ASP A 171 16.21 -10.51 -18.86
C ASP A 171 16.43 -10.86 -17.39
N PHE A 172 15.38 -10.78 -16.57
CA PHE A 172 15.41 -11.16 -15.16
C PHE A 172 15.78 -12.64 -14.97
N VAL A 173 15.10 -13.55 -15.68
CA VAL A 173 15.38 -15.00 -15.61
C VAL A 173 16.82 -15.29 -16.02
N LYS A 174 17.33 -14.63 -17.07
CA LYS A 174 18.71 -14.77 -17.50
C LYS A 174 19.68 -14.37 -16.39
N VAL A 175 19.51 -13.19 -15.80
CA VAL A 175 20.37 -12.69 -14.73
C VAL A 175 20.30 -13.58 -13.49
N MET A 176 19.11 -14.09 -13.14
CA MET A 176 18.96 -15.03 -12.03
C MET A 176 19.75 -16.32 -12.26
N GLY A 177 19.77 -16.84 -13.49
CA GLY A 177 20.62 -18.00 -13.83
C GLY A 177 22.12 -17.71 -13.79
N GLU A 178 22.55 -16.46 -13.98
CA GLU A 178 23.96 -16.04 -13.83
C GLU A 178 24.34 -15.86 -12.34
N LEU A 179 23.38 -15.50 -11.49
CA LEU A 179 23.55 -15.32 -10.05
C LEU A 179 23.34 -16.59 -9.24
N GLU A 180 22.81 -17.66 -9.85
CA GLU A 180 22.55 -18.94 -9.21
C GLU A 180 23.87 -19.49 -8.66
N GLN A 181 24.04 -19.38 -7.34
CA GLN A 181 25.10 -20.06 -6.62
C GLN A 181 24.60 -21.47 -6.32
N GLU A 182 25.45 -22.49 -6.44
CA GLU A 182 25.13 -23.81 -5.90
C GLU A 182 24.89 -23.65 -4.39
N ILE A 183 23.62 -23.72 -3.98
CA ILE A 183 23.19 -23.78 -2.57
C ILE A 183 22.98 -25.25 -2.21
#